data_AF-A0A2E6Q753-F1
#
_entry.id   AF-A0A2E6Q753-F1
#
_cell.length_a   1.000
_cell.length_b   1.000
_cell.length_c   1.000
_cell.angle_alpha   90.00
_cell.angle_beta   90.00
_cell.angle_gamma   90.00
#
_symmetry.space_group_name_H-M   'P 1'
#
loop_
_entity.id
_entity.type
_entity.pdbx_description
1 polymer ?
#
loop_
_entity_poly.entity_id
_entity_poly.type
_entity_poly.pdbx_seq_one_letter_code
_entity_poly.pdbx_strand_id
1 'polypeptide(L)'
;MLVSLVREHTEQMKPPRALWVPFDLGRPMGAPDAPEFQRKVLQSGLELLASDRGPVLADFPEDAPGEAPGDMSGWVCPVNLAPAAAEADGLHQALIKEMASLRPWFDLNFENKGRTVVGVGGIDIDAAANLIVDFIQDQEIPSPREDKPLPVMLKFSAEDLKAWYLEAATAQPGATAGELADWFWNETVAGSALLKMAATMRASEHKGLQALGGKGIVPRHYEDLVPTKLG
;
A
#
# COMPACT_ATOMS: atom_id res chain seq x y z
N MET A 1 -28.30 -1.85 1.04
CA MET A 1 -27.82 -2.55 2.24
C MET A 1 -26.35 -2.22 2.38
N LEU A 2 -25.91 -1.88 3.59
CA LEU A 2 -24.53 -1.54 3.94
C LEU A 2 -23.95 -2.66 4.81
N VAL A 3 -22.72 -3.10 4.52
CA VAL A 3 -21.93 -3.90 5.47
C VAL A 3 -20.95 -2.97 6.16
N SER A 4 -21.02 -2.90 7.48
CA SER A 4 -20.35 -1.88 8.30
C SER A 4 -19.28 -2.49 9.19
N LEU A 5 -18.08 -1.92 9.15
CA LEU A 5 -16.94 -2.30 9.98
C LEU A 5 -16.79 -1.43 11.24
N VAL A 6 -17.48 -0.27 11.30
CA VAL A 6 -17.42 0.66 12.44
C VAL A 6 -18.85 0.96 12.90
N ARG A 7 -19.23 0.47 14.09
CA ARG A 7 -20.61 0.51 14.57
C ARG A 7 -21.11 1.93 14.78
N GLU A 8 -20.28 2.73 15.42
CA GLU A 8 -20.57 4.09 15.87
C GLU A 8 -20.90 5.01 14.68
N HIS A 9 -20.16 4.86 13.57
CA HIS A 9 -20.43 5.61 12.34
C HIS A 9 -21.80 5.23 11.73
N THR A 10 -22.15 3.96 11.77
CA THR A 10 -23.42 3.46 11.21
C THR A 10 -24.61 3.86 12.06
N GLU A 11 -24.49 3.84 13.39
CA GLU A 11 -25.52 4.35 14.31
C GLU A 11 -25.81 5.84 14.08
N GLN A 12 -24.77 6.64 13.81
CA GLN A 12 -24.92 8.07 13.51
C GLN A 12 -25.56 8.29 12.13
N MET A 13 -25.11 7.55 11.11
CA MET A 13 -25.60 7.68 9.73
C MET A 13 -27.05 7.21 9.57
N LYS A 14 -27.49 6.25 10.39
CA LYS A 14 -28.83 5.62 10.33
C LYS A 14 -29.22 5.19 8.91
N PRO A 15 -28.37 4.43 8.21
CA PRO A 15 -28.70 3.96 6.86
C PRO A 15 -29.97 3.10 6.91
N PRO A 16 -30.73 3.00 5.80
CA PRO A 16 -32.00 2.26 5.80
C PRO A 16 -31.85 0.82 6.33
N ARG A 17 -30.76 0.13 5.95
CA ARG A 17 -30.44 -1.26 6.31
C ARG A 17 -28.92 -1.44 6.38
N ALA A 18 -28.41 -1.83 7.54
CA ALA A 18 -27.00 -2.14 7.75
C ALA A 18 -26.81 -3.44 8.53
N LEU A 19 -25.82 -4.21 8.10
CA LEU A 19 -25.24 -5.33 8.84
C LEU A 19 -23.90 -4.87 9.41
N TRP A 20 -23.76 -4.84 10.72
CA TRP A 20 -22.48 -4.67 11.39
C TRP A 20 -21.75 -6.00 11.46
N VAL A 21 -20.45 -5.98 11.18
CA VAL A 21 -19.58 -7.17 11.22
C VAL A 21 -18.33 -6.89 12.06
N PRO A 22 -17.86 -7.86 12.88
CA PRO A 22 -16.68 -7.70 13.72
C PRO A 22 -15.37 -8.04 12.97
N PHE A 23 -15.20 -7.56 11.73
CA PHE A 23 -14.06 -7.92 10.88
C PHE A 23 -13.03 -6.79 10.77
N ASP A 24 -11.83 -7.14 10.29
CA ASP A 24 -10.77 -6.16 10.03
C ASP A 24 -11.21 -5.05 9.08
N LEU A 25 -10.69 -3.84 9.33
CA LEU A 25 -10.91 -2.71 8.45
C LEU A 25 -10.44 -3.04 7.02
N GLY A 26 -11.29 -2.75 6.04
CA GLY A 26 -11.04 -3.08 4.63
C GLY A 26 -11.46 -4.50 4.23
N ARG A 27 -11.92 -5.34 5.17
CA ARG A 27 -12.40 -6.71 4.90
C ARG A 27 -13.87 -6.90 5.33
N PRO A 28 -14.83 -6.19 4.71
CA PRO A 28 -16.25 -6.28 5.10
C PRO A 28 -16.86 -7.67 4.91
N MET A 29 -16.17 -8.57 4.21
CA MET A 29 -16.63 -9.93 3.91
C MET A 29 -15.90 -11.01 4.73
N GLY A 30 -15.00 -10.61 5.64
CA GLY A 30 -14.12 -11.51 6.38
C GLY A 30 -12.87 -11.89 5.62
N ALA A 31 -12.31 -13.07 5.96
CA ALA A 31 -11.04 -13.54 5.42
C ALA A 31 -11.07 -13.81 3.90
N PRO A 32 -9.93 -13.66 3.21
CA PRO A 32 -9.80 -14.06 1.81
C PRO A 32 -9.96 -15.58 1.67
N ASP A 33 -10.34 -16.03 0.47
CA ASP A 33 -10.48 -17.45 0.12
C ASP A 33 -11.39 -18.30 1.05
N ALA A 34 -12.33 -17.63 1.72
CA ALA A 34 -13.36 -18.26 2.56
C ALA A 34 -14.76 -18.13 1.92
N PRO A 35 -15.03 -18.73 0.75
CA PRO A 35 -16.24 -18.46 -0.04
C PRO A 35 -17.53 -18.80 0.69
N GLU A 36 -17.54 -19.88 1.49
CA GLU A 36 -18.72 -20.26 2.28
C GLU A 36 -19.04 -19.22 3.36
N PHE A 37 -18.01 -18.67 4.02
CA PHE A 37 -18.18 -17.63 5.02
C PHE A 37 -18.64 -16.31 4.38
N GLN A 38 -17.96 -15.88 3.32
CA GLN A 38 -18.32 -14.67 2.58
C GLN A 38 -19.77 -14.74 2.05
N ARG A 39 -20.21 -15.94 1.62
CA ARG A 39 -21.60 -16.19 1.20
C ARG A 39 -22.57 -16.02 2.37
N LYS A 40 -22.25 -16.49 3.58
CA LYS A 40 -23.09 -16.27 4.77
C LYS A 40 -23.24 -14.78 5.10
N VAL A 41 -22.14 -14.01 5.04
CA VAL A 41 -22.16 -12.56 5.27
C VAL A 41 -23.09 -11.87 4.27
N LEU A 42 -22.98 -12.21 2.98
CA LEU A 42 -23.87 -11.69 1.94
C LEU A 42 -25.33 -12.05 2.19
N GLN A 43 -25.61 -13.31 2.52
CA GLN A 43 -26.97 -13.77 2.78
C GLN A 43 -27.59 -13.01 3.96
N SER A 44 -26.86 -12.88 5.07
CA SER A 44 -27.30 -12.13 6.25
C SER A 44 -27.58 -10.66 5.92
N GLY A 45 -26.73 -10.04 5.10
CA GLY A 45 -26.97 -8.67 4.64
C GLY A 45 -28.22 -8.57 3.76
N LEU A 46 -28.37 -9.49 2.79
CA LEU A 46 -29.51 -9.50 1.86
C LEU A 46 -30.84 -9.77 2.57
N GLU A 47 -30.85 -10.57 3.62
CA GLU A 47 -32.05 -10.82 4.45
C GLU A 47 -32.62 -9.52 5.06
N LEU A 48 -31.77 -8.52 5.35
CA LEU A 48 -32.24 -7.22 5.83
C LEU A 48 -33.13 -6.49 4.82
N LEU A 49 -33.01 -6.78 3.52
CA LEU A 49 -33.88 -6.21 2.49
C LEU A 49 -35.34 -6.61 2.68
N ALA A 50 -35.60 -7.77 3.28
CA ALA A 50 -36.96 -8.24 3.56
C ALA A 50 -37.62 -7.53 4.75
N SER A 51 -36.87 -6.73 5.52
CA SER A 51 -37.45 -5.97 6.63
C SER A 51 -38.41 -4.88 6.14
N ASP A 52 -39.59 -4.83 6.75
CA ASP A 52 -40.67 -3.87 6.51
C ASP A 52 -40.50 -2.54 7.28
N ARG A 53 -39.48 -2.46 8.13
CA ARG A 53 -39.15 -1.28 8.95
C ARG A 53 -37.71 -0.82 8.69
N GLY A 54 -37.43 0.45 8.96
CA GLY A 54 -36.09 1.03 8.91
C GLY A 54 -36.00 2.30 9.76
N PRO A 55 -34.81 2.73 10.21
CA PRO A 55 -33.47 2.12 10.05
C PRO A 55 -33.30 0.79 10.78
N VAL A 56 -32.53 -0.14 10.20
CA VAL A 56 -32.15 -1.41 10.84
C VAL A 56 -30.64 -1.52 10.88
N LEU A 57 -30.10 -1.79 12.07
CA LEU A 57 -28.71 -2.18 12.30
C LEU A 57 -28.73 -3.56 12.95
N ALA A 58 -28.34 -4.59 12.20
CA ALA A 58 -28.23 -5.96 12.69
C ALA A 58 -26.76 -6.34 12.90
N ASP A 59 -26.49 -7.19 13.87
CA ASP A 59 -25.14 -7.71 14.13
C ASP A 59 -24.96 -9.07 13.45
N PHE A 60 -23.85 -9.24 12.74
CA PHE A 60 -23.44 -10.55 12.23
C PHE A 60 -22.83 -11.37 13.39
N PRO A 61 -23.27 -12.63 13.60
CA PRO A 61 -22.99 -13.35 14.84
C PRO A 61 -21.66 -14.11 14.86
N GLU A 62 -21.01 -14.29 13.70
CA GLU A 62 -19.76 -15.06 13.58
C GLU A 62 -18.57 -14.11 13.38
N ASP A 63 -17.45 -14.40 14.03
CA ASP A 63 -16.16 -13.79 13.68
C ASP A 63 -15.64 -14.36 12.34
N ALA A 64 -14.79 -13.59 11.64
CA ALA A 64 -14.17 -14.08 10.41
C ALA A 64 -13.25 -15.27 10.70
N PRO A 65 -13.33 -16.38 9.92
CA PRO A 65 -12.41 -17.50 10.05
C PRO A 65 -11.02 -17.06 9.60
N GLY A 66 -10.03 -17.15 10.47
CA GLY A 66 -8.68 -16.62 10.22
C GLY A 66 -8.02 -16.24 11.55
N GLU A 67 -6.78 -15.77 11.50
CA GLU A 67 -6.03 -15.41 12.71
C GLU A 67 -6.84 -14.45 13.60
N ALA A 68 -6.93 -14.80 14.89
CA ALA A 68 -7.56 -13.97 15.90
C ALA A 68 -6.90 -12.58 15.90
N PRO A 69 -7.63 -11.51 16.25
CA PRO A 69 -7.02 -10.20 16.44
C PRO A 69 -6.02 -10.31 17.60
N GLY A 70 -4.74 -10.48 17.28
CA GLY A 70 -3.68 -10.56 18.27
C GLY A 70 -2.59 -11.61 18.08
N ASP A 71 -2.59 -12.45 17.04
CA ASP A 71 -1.37 -13.25 16.74
C ASP A 71 -0.32 -12.39 16.02
N MET A 72 0.15 -11.36 16.73
CA MET A 72 1.21 -10.43 16.34
C MET A 72 2.61 -11.08 16.45
N SER A 73 2.70 -12.42 16.49
CA SER A 73 3.93 -13.13 16.87
C SER A 73 4.57 -13.94 15.74
N GLY A 74 3.95 -13.96 14.55
CA GLY A 74 4.36 -14.84 13.45
C GLY A 74 5.05 -14.16 12.25
N TRP A 75 5.09 -12.83 12.19
CA TRP A 75 5.66 -12.18 11.01
C TRP A 75 7.19 -12.22 11.04
N VAL A 76 7.75 -13.12 10.23
CA VAL A 76 9.14 -13.07 9.77
C VAL A 76 9.12 -12.37 8.42
N CYS A 77 10.02 -11.39 8.24
CA CYS A 77 10.18 -10.63 7.01
C CYS A 77 10.04 -11.55 5.78
N PRO A 78 9.00 -11.39 4.93
CA PRO A 78 8.62 -12.36 3.90
C PRO A 78 9.72 -12.50 2.84
N VAL A 79 10.59 -11.49 2.76
CA VAL A 79 11.87 -11.61 2.11
C VAL A 79 12.95 -11.18 3.09
N ASN A 80 13.89 -12.07 3.38
CA ASN A 80 15.04 -11.79 4.21
C ASN A 80 15.98 -10.86 3.43
N LEU A 81 15.72 -9.55 3.49
CA LEU A 81 16.58 -8.54 2.90
C LEU A 81 17.84 -8.48 3.75
N ALA A 82 19.01 -8.72 3.14
CA ALA A 82 20.26 -8.42 3.80
C ALA A 82 20.21 -6.94 4.20
N PRO A 83 20.58 -6.57 5.46
CA PRO A 83 20.60 -5.18 5.86
C PRO A 83 21.39 -4.39 4.82
N ALA A 84 20.75 -3.35 4.28
CA ALA A 84 21.39 -2.48 3.31
C ALA A 84 22.77 -2.12 3.88
N ALA A 85 23.83 -2.37 3.11
CA ALA A 85 25.16 -1.88 3.45
C ALA A 85 25.13 -0.36 3.28
N ALA A 86 24.46 0.30 4.22
CA ALA A 86 24.33 1.73 4.32
C ALA A 86 25.71 2.23 4.74
N GLU A 87 26.46 2.74 3.78
CA GLU A 87 27.22 4.01 3.87
C GLU A 87 28.25 4.18 2.74
N ALA A 88 28.60 3.13 1.98
CA ALA A 88 29.66 3.23 0.95
C ALA A 88 29.19 3.52 -0.49
N ASP A 89 28.04 3.00 -0.91
CA ASP A 89 27.71 2.85 -2.35
C ASP A 89 26.68 3.89 -2.89
N GLY A 90 26.15 4.77 -2.03
CA GLY A 90 25.15 5.77 -2.39
C GLY A 90 23.74 5.21 -2.64
N LEU A 91 22.72 6.08 -2.60
CA LEU A 91 21.30 5.69 -2.64
C LEU A 91 20.93 4.87 -3.89
N HIS A 92 21.47 5.24 -5.05
CA HIS A 92 21.20 4.58 -6.32
C HIS A 92 21.61 3.10 -6.32
N GLN A 93 22.86 2.81 -5.92
CA GLN A 93 23.38 1.44 -5.92
C GLN A 93 22.68 0.58 -4.86
N ALA A 94 22.38 1.16 -3.69
CA ALA A 94 21.63 0.48 -2.65
C ALA A 94 20.23 0.06 -3.14
N LEU A 95 19.52 0.94 -3.86
CA LEU A 95 18.20 0.66 -4.39
C LEU A 95 18.24 -0.43 -5.47
N ILE A 96 19.16 -0.34 -6.43
CA ILE A 96 19.32 -1.37 -7.47
C ILE A 96 19.63 -2.74 -6.85
N LYS A 97 20.53 -2.79 -5.86
CA LYS A 97 20.91 -4.04 -5.20
C LYS A 97 19.73 -4.66 -4.46
N GLU A 98 18.93 -3.85 -3.77
CA GLU A 98 17.72 -4.29 -3.09
C GLU A 98 16.69 -4.84 -4.09
N MET A 99 16.39 -4.10 -5.16
CA MET A 99 15.49 -4.55 -6.22
C MET A 99 15.96 -5.85 -6.88
N ALA A 100 17.26 -5.99 -7.15
CA ALA A 100 17.81 -7.23 -7.69
C ALA A 100 17.60 -8.43 -6.75
N SER A 101 17.67 -8.22 -5.43
CA SER A 101 17.42 -9.28 -4.44
C SER A 101 15.93 -9.69 -4.36
N LEU A 102 15.02 -8.76 -4.66
CA LEU A 102 13.57 -8.98 -4.64
C LEU A 102 13.01 -9.51 -5.97
N ARG A 103 13.75 -9.36 -7.07
CA ARG A 103 13.30 -9.72 -8.43
C ARG A 103 12.75 -11.15 -8.53
N PRO A 104 13.41 -12.19 -7.98
CA PRO A 104 12.87 -13.55 -8.08
C PRO A 104 11.49 -13.71 -7.42
N TRP A 105 11.22 -12.96 -6.35
CA TRP A 105 9.93 -13.00 -5.66
C TRP A 105 8.84 -12.28 -6.45
N PHE A 106 9.16 -11.14 -7.06
CA PHE A 106 8.26 -10.46 -7.98
C PHE A 106 7.89 -11.38 -9.16
N ASP A 107 8.89 -11.99 -9.80
CA ASP A 107 8.70 -12.89 -10.93
C ASP A 107 7.82 -14.09 -10.54
N LEU A 108 8.06 -14.71 -9.38
CA LEU A 108 7.24 -15.80 -8.85
C LEU A 108 5.78 -15.37 -8.62
N ASN A 109 5.56 -14.20 -8.03
CA ASN A 109 4.20 -13.68 -7.83
C ASN A 109 3.50 -13.40 -9.16
N PHE A 110 4.22 -12.88 -10.15
CA PHE A 110 3.70 -12.64 -11.50
C PHE A 110 3.34 -13.96 -12.20
N GLU A 111 4.20 -14.97 -12.14
CA GLU A 111 3.94 -16.31 -12.70
C GLU A 111 2.70 -16.95 -12.05
N ASN A 112 2.53 -16.81 -10.74
CA ASN A 112 1.39 -17.36 -10.01
C ASN A 112 0.06 -16.64 -10.31
N LYS A 113 0.08 -15.32 -10.44
CA LYS A 113 -1.15 -14.50 -10.63
C LYS A 113 -1.48 -14.25 -12.10
N GLY A 114 -0.52 -14.38 -13.01
CA GLY A 114 -0.64 -14.08 -14.44
C GLY A 114 -0.91 -12.60 -14.76
N ARG A 115 -0.75 -11.70 -13.78
CA ARG A 115 -0.99 -10.26 -13.92
C ARG A 115 -0.17 -9.47 -12.90
N THR A 116 0.10 -8.20 -13.23
CA THR A 116 0.70 -7.20 -12.34
C THR A 116 -0.11 -5.91 -12.39
N VAL A 117 -0.09 -5.13 -11.32
CA VAL A 117 -0.60 -3.76 -11.27
C VAL A 117 0.48 -2.69 -11.49
N VAL A 118 1.74 -3.11 -11.67
CA VAL A 118 2.86 -2.23 -12.04
C VAL A 118 2.71 -1.78 -13.49
N GLY A 119 3.02 -0.51 -13.76
CA GLY A 119 3.12 0.07 -15.09
C GLY A 119 2.29 1.33 -15.32
N VAL A 120 1.79 2.00 -14.27
CA VAL A 120 1.01 3.24 -14.44
C VAL A 120 1.83 4.35 -15.09
N GLY A 121 3.15 4.38 -14.86
CA GLY A 121 4.08 5.31 -15.51
C GLY A 121 4.29 5.03 -17.00
N GLY A 122 4.06 3.78 -17.43
CA GLY A 122 4.38 3.32 -18.79
C GLY A 122 5.88 3.41 -19.11
N ILE A 123 6.73 3.28 -18.09
CA ILE A 123 8.18 3.11 -18.18
C ILE A 123 8.56 1.85 -17.41
N ASP A 124 9.75 1.31 -17.69
CA ASP A 124 10.26 0.14 -16.96
C ASP A 124 10.48 0.47 -15.47
N ILE A 125 10.35 -0.55 -14.61
CA ILE A 125 10.46 -0.37 -13.16
C ILE A 125 11.85 0.12 -12.72
N ASP A 126 12.92 -0.31 -13.40
CA ASP A 126 14.27 0.15 -13.11
C ASP A 126 14.44 1.62 -13.54
N ALA A 127 13.79 2.02 -14.64
CA ALA A 127 13.73 3.43 -15.07
C ALA A 127 12.90 4.29 -14.09
N ALA A 128 11.82 3.75 -13.53
CA ALA A 128 11.03 4.43 -12.50
C ALA A 128 11.84 4.66 -11.21
N ALA A 129 12.59 3.65 -10.77
CA ALA A 129 13.50 3.74 -9.63
C ALA A 129 14.61 4.78 -9.86
N ASN A 130 15.23 4.76 -11.05
CA ASN A 130 16.27 5.73 -11.41
C ASN A 130 15.73 7.16 -11.43
N LEU A 131 14.55 7.39 -12.01
CA LEU A 131 13.92 8.72 -12.03
C LEU A 131 13.76 9.31 -10.62
N ILE A 132 13.38 8.48 -9.64
CA ILE A 132 13.23 8.91 -8.24
C ILE A 132 14.58 9.35 -7.67
N VAL A 133 15.63 8.55 -7.87
CA VAL A 133 16.96 8.85 -7.33
C VAL A 133 17.60 10.05 -8.03
N ASP A 134 17.48 10.12 -9.36
CA ASP A 134 17.96 11.24 -10.17
C ASP A 134 17.30 12.54 -9.72
N PHE A 135 15.98 12.54 -9.46
CA PHE A 135 15.27 13.72 -8.98
C PHE A 135 15.72 14.17 -7.58
N ILE A 136 16.07 13.22 -6.70
CA ILE A 136 16.59 13.55 -5.36
C ILE A 136 17.93 14.27 -5.48
N GLN A 137 18.75 13.92 -6.48
CA GLN A 137 20.07 14.51 -6.73
C GLN A 137 20.00 15.83 -7.51
N ASP A 138 19.11 15.89 -8.50
CA ASP A 138 18.91 17.03 -9.39
C ASP A 138 17.41 17.26 -9.63
N GLN A 139 16.90 18.41 -9.18
CA GLN A 139 15.49 18.76 -9.30
C GLN A 139 15.12 19.31 -10.69
N GLU A 140 16.10 19.58 -11.55
CA GLU A 140 15.91 20.13 -12.90
C GLU A 140 15.88 19.06 -14.00
N ILE A 141 15.82 17.78 -13.63
CA ILE A 141 15.76 16.68 -14.60
C ILE A 141 14.51 16.76 -15.49
N PRO A 142 14.61 16.34 -16.77
CA PRO A 142 13.46 16.31 -17.66
C PRO A 142 12.48 15.19 -17.27
N SER A 143 11.21 15.36 -17.67
CA SER A 143 10.27 14.24 -17.64
C SER A 143 10.71 13.17 -18.65
N PRO A 144 10.70 11.87 -18.29
CA PRO A 144 11.04 10.78 -19.22
C PRO A 144 9.99 10.59 -20.33
N ARG A 145 8.84 11.25 -20.23
CA ARG A 145 7.75 11.21 -21.20
C ARG A 145 7.32 12.62 -21.59
N GLU A 146 7.32 12.90 -22.89
CA GLU A 146 6.90 14.21 -23.42
C GLU A 146 5.41 14.52 -23.13
N ASP A 147 4.56 13.49 -23.05
CA ASP A 147 3.12 13.65 -22.83
C ASP A 147 2.74 13.88 -21.36
N LYS A 148 3.71 13.82 -20.42
CA LYS A 148 3.45 13.94 -18.98
C LYS A 148 4.46 14.86 -18.30
N PRO A 149 4.02 15.77 -17.43
CA PRO A 149 4.95 16.62 -16.68
C PRO A 149 5.69 15.81 -15.59
N LEU A 150 6.90 16.22 -15.24
CA LEU A 150 7.76 15.53 -14.27
C LEU A 150 7.07 15.18 -12.94
N PRO A 151 6.29 16.08 -12.29
CA PRO A 151 5.60 15.74 -11.04
C PRO A 151 4.65 14.54 -11.17
N VAL A 152 3.99 14.41 -12.33
CA VAL A 152 3.10 13.26 -12.61
C VAL A 152 3.92 11.99 -12.79
N MET A 153 5.04 12.07 -13.52
CA MET A 153 5.94 10.92 -13.70
C MET A 153 6.55 10.45 -12.38
N LEU A 154 6.98 11.36 -11.50
CA LEU A 154 7.48 11.00 -10.17
C LEU A 154 6.42 10.33 -9.30
N LYS A 155 5.17 10.82 -9.35
CA LYS A 155 4.05 10.19 -8.66
C LYS A 155 3.78 8.79 -9.21
N PHE A 156 3.76 8.61 -10.52
CA PHE A 156 3.52 7.30 -11.15
C PHE A 156 4.64 6.31 -10.85
N SER A 157 5.90 6.74 -10.96
CA SER A 157 7.06 5.94 -10.57
C SER A 157 7.00 5.51 -9.11
N ALA A 158 6.55 6.39 -8.20
CA ALA A 158 6.38 6.03 -6.79
C ALA A 158 5.28 4.99 -6.56
N GLU A 159 4.17 5.05 -7.31
CA GLU A 159 3.12 4.04 -7.21
C GLU A 159 3.56 2.70 -7.80
N ASP A 160 4.26 2.72 -8.94
CA ASP A 160 4.82 1.53 -9.56
C ASP A 160 5.86 0.87 -8.63
N LEU A 161 6.72 1.65 -7.98
CA LEU A 161 7.72 1.12 -7.05
C LEU A 161 7.09 0.47 -5.81
N LYS A 162 6.08 1.12 -5.21
CA LYS A 162 5.32 0.51 -4.09
C LYS A 162 4.63 -0.77 -4.53
N ALA A 163 3.94 -0.73 -5.66
CA ALA A 163 3.22 -1.89 -6.18
C ALA A 163 4.18 -3.07 -6.44
N TRP A 164 5.34 -2.80 -7.03
CA TRP A 164 6.36 -3.80 -7.31
C TRP A 164 6.88 -4.47 -6.03
N TYR A 165 7.23 -3.68 -5.00
CA TYR A 165 7.70 -4.20 -3.72
C TYR A 165 6.62 -5.02 -2.99
N LEU A 166 5.38 -4.53 -2.98
CA LEU A 166 4.28 -5.26 -2.33
C LEU A 166 3.92 -6.54 -3.09
N GLU A 167 3.95 -6.52 -4.43
CA GLU A 167 3.77 -7.74 -5.23
C GLU A 167 4.87 -8.77 -4.95
N ALA A 168 6.13 -8.34 -4.87
CA ALA A 168 7.25 -9.21 -4.50
C ALA A 168 7.08 -9.80 -3.09
N ALA A 169 6.73 -8.98 -2.10
CA ALA A 169 6.57 -9.43 -0.73
C ALA A 169 5.38 -10.39 -0.54
N THR A 170 4.30 -10.21 -1.32
CA THR A 170 3.14 -11.12 -1.27
C THR A 170 3.34 -12.45 -1.99
N ALA A 171 4.53 -12.70 -2.57
CA ALA A 171 4.89 -14.02 -3.09
C ALA A 171 4.92 -15.08 -1.96
N GLN A 172 5.20 -14.67 -0.72
CA GLN A 172 5.06 -15.52 0.46
C GLN A 172 3.78 -15.15 1.23
N PRO A 173 2.93 -16.13 1.58
CA PRO A 173 1.76 -15.88 2.42
C PRO A 173 2.18 -15.64 3.87
N GLY A 174 1.30 -14.98 4.64
CA GLY A 174 1.44 -14.86 6.10
C GLY A 174 1.66 -13.44 6.63
N ALA A 175 1.78 -12.44 5.76
CA ALA A 175 1.86 -11.03 6.17
C ALA A 175 0.51 -10.31 5.97
N THR A 176 0.11 -9.54 6.97
CA THR A 176 -1.01 -8.60 6.86
C THR A 176 -0.63 -7.39 6.00
N ALA A 177 -1.64 -6.65 5.54
CA ALA A 177 -1.40 -5.43 4.76
C ALA A 177 -0.66 -4.34 5.58
N GLY A 178 -0.88 -4.29 6.90
CA GLY A 178 -0.19 -3.36 7.79
C GLY A 178 1.29 -3.71 7.92
N GLU A 179 1.61 -4.98 8.18
CA GLU A 179 3.01 -5.44 8.30
C GLU A 179 3.80 -5.21 7.00
N LEU A 180 3.19 -5.49 5.84
CA LEU A 180 3.83 -5.21 4.55
C LEU A 180 4.08 -3.72 4.31
N ALA A 181 3.17 -2.87 4.77
CA ALA A 181 3.35 -1.42 4.68
C ALA A 181 4.46 -0.94 5.64
N ASP A 182 4.47 -1.44 6.88
CA ASP A 182 5.49 -1.11 7.89
C ASP A 182 6.88 -1.55 7.43
N TRP A 183 6.99 -2.78 6.90
CA TRP A 183 8.20 -3.28 6.25
C TRP A 183 8.67 -2.33 5.15
N PHE A 184 7.79 -2.02 4.20
CA PHE A 184 8.14 -1.18 3.06
C PHE A 184 8.68 0.18 3.52
N TRP A 185 7.99 0.86 4.43
CA TRP A 185 8.35 2.22 4.82
C TRP A 185 9.51 2.31 5.81
N ASN A 186 9.69 1.33 6.69
CA ASN A 186 10.71 1.37 7.74
C ASN A 186 12.00 0.61 7.40
N GLU A 187 11.91 -0.44 6.58
CA GLU A 187 13.02 -1.40 6.42
C GLU A 187 13.64 -1.40 5.03
N THR A 188 12.96 -0.85 4.00
CA THR A 188 13.47 -0.89 2.62
C THR A 188 14.20 0.39 2.20
N VAL A 189 15.18 0.23 1.31
CA VAL A 189 15.85 1.34 0.62
C VAL A 189 14.85 2.10 -0.26
N ALA A 190 13.91 1.42 -0.91
CA ALA A 190 12.84 2.07 -1.67
C ALA A 190 11.95 2.98 -0.80
N GLY A 191 11.54 2.52 0.38
CA GLY A 191 10.82 3.34 1.36
C GLY A 191 11.60 4.59 1.74
N SER A 192 12.88 4.42 2.09
CA SER A 192 13.79 5.53 2.38
C SER A 192 13.92 6.52 1.21
N ALA A 193 14.04 6.02 -0.03
CA ALA A 193 14.11 6.84 -1.23
C ALA A 193 12.84 7.67 -1.44
N LEU A 194 11.65 7.08 -1.26
CA LEU A 194 10.38 7.80 -1.38
C LEU A 194 10.20 8.85 -0.28
N LEU A 195 10.64 8.57 0.95
CA LEU A 195 10.65 9.55 2.04
C LEU A 195 11.57 10.74 1.72
N LYS A 196 12.78 10.48 1.21
CA LYS A 196 13.71 11.52 0.75
C LYS A 196 13.14 12.32 -0.43
N MET A 197 12.54 11.66 -1.41
CA MET A 197 11.86 12.32 -2.53
C MET A 197 10.73 13.23 -2.04
N ALA A 198 9.92 12.79 -1.08
CA ALA A 198 8.86 13.60 -0.50
C ALA A 198 9.41 14.85 0.21
N ALA A 199 10.53 14.73 0.93
CA ALA A 199 11.24 15.86 1.52
C ALA A 199 11.73 16.84 0.45
N THR A 200 12.36 16.35 -0.62
CA THR A 200 12.83 17.17 -1.76
C THR A 200 11.67 17.91 -2.42
N MET A 201 10.55 17.22 -2.66
CA MET A 201 9.34 17.80 -3.21
C MET A 201 8.75 18.92 -2.34
N ARG A 202 8.75 18.76 -1.01
CA ARG A 202 8.25 19.78 -0.06
C ARG A 202 9.07 21.05 -0.08
N ALA A 203 10.39 20.92 -0.28
CA ALA A 203 11.33 22.03 -0.35
C ALA A 203 11.33 22.75 -1.71
N SER A 204 10.73 22.15 -2.74
CA SER A 204 10.66 22.73 -4.09
C SER A 204 9.75 23.96 -4.15
N GLU A 205 10.13 24.94 -4.98
CA GLU A 205 9.29 26.10 -5.30
C GLU A 205 8.14 25.74 -6.27
N HIS A 206 8.22 24.60 -6.96
CA HIS A 206 7.19 24.15 -7.88
C HIS A 206 5.96 23.65 -7.12
N LYS A 207 4.85 24.39 -7.20
CA LYS A 207 3.60 24.09 -6.46
C LYS A 207 3.09 22.66 -6.64
N GLY A 208 3.22 22.10 -7.84
CA GLY A 208 2.82 20.71 -8.10
C GLY A 208 3.67 19.68 -7.36
N LEU A 209 4.97 19.95 -7.19
CA LEU A 209 5.87 19.08 -6.42
C LEU A 209 5.58 19.22 -4.94
N GLN A 210 5.45 20.46 -4.44
CA GLN A 210 5.12 20.71 -3.03
C GLN A 210 3.82 20.03 -2.60
N ALA A 211 2.78 20.08 -3.42
CA ALA A 211 1.51 19.41 -3.14
C ALA A 211 1.65 17.89 -3.08
N LEU A 212 2.39 17.29 -4.02
CA LEU A 212 2.67 15.84 -4.02
C LEU A 212 3.54 15.43 -2.83
N GLY A 213 4.57 16.19 -2.50
CA GLY A 213 5.43 15.92 -1.35
C GLY A 213 4.65 15.92 -0.04
N GLY A 214 3.63 16.77 0.11
CA GLY A 214 2.85 16.87 1.35
C GLY A 214 1.73 15.83 1.53
N LYS A 215 1.15 15.28 0.45
CA LYS A 215 -0.03 14.38 0.55
C LYS A 215 -0.10 13.29 -0.54
N GLY A 216 0.78 13.34 -1.52
CA GLY A 216 0.72 12.51 -2.73
C GLY A 216 1.65 11.32 -2.71
N ILE A 217 2.76 11.37 -1.97
CA ILE A 217 3.78 10.30 -1.98
C ILE A 217 3.68 9.40 -0.75
N VAL A 218 3.61 9.99 0.45
CA VAL A 218 3.71 9.26 1.73
C VAL A 218 2.33 9.22 2.41
N PRO A 219 1.85 8.05 2.88
CA PRO A 219 0.63 7.97 3.67
C PRO A 219 0.78 8.69 5.01
N ARG A 220 -0.32 9.25 5.53
CA ARG A 220 -0.31 10.01 6.81
C ARG A 220 0.33 9.27 7.98
N HIS A 221 0.18 7.95 8.04
CA HIS A 221 0.74 7.14 9.12
C HIS A 221 2.27 7.18 9.17
N TYR A 222 2.94 7.40 8.03
CA TYR A 222 4.40 7.40 7.89
C TYR A 222 4.98 8.82 7.71
N GLU A 223 4.16 9.86 7.90
CA GLU A 223 4.59 11.26 7.71
C GLU A 223 5.74 11.67 8.63
N ASP A 224 5.77 11.13 9.85
CA ASP A 224 6.83 11.40 10.82
C ASP A 224 8.19 10.82 10.40
N LEU A 225 8.22 9.90 9.43
CA LEU A 225 9.45 9.35 8.86
C LEU A 225 10.06 10.25 7.78
N VAL A 226 9.33 11.26 7.29
CA VAL A 226 9.82 12.15 6.23
C VAL A 226 10.91 13.07 6.79
N PRO A 227 12.14 13.06 6.24
CA PRO A 227 13.23 13.89 6.74
C PRO A 227 12.89 15.38 6.68
N THR A 228 13.11 16.09 7.80
CA THR A 228 12.95 17.55 7.85
C THR A 228 14.14 18.33 7.30
N LYS A 229 15.28 17.65 7.08
CA LYS A 229 16.51 18.23 6.51
C LYS A 229 16.96 17.36 5.34
N LEU A 230 17.25 18.00 4.20
CA LEU A 230 17.92 17.38 3.06
C LEU A 230 19.41 17.28 3.43
N GLY A 231 19.85 16.07 3.77
CA GLY A 231 21.24 15.74 4.05
C GLY A 231 21.88 15.01 2.88
#